data_AF-A0A2T0SW35-F1
#
_entry.id   AF-A0A2T0SW35-F1
#
_cell.length_a   1.000
_cell.length_b   1.000
_cell.length_c   1.000
_cell.angle_alpha   90.00
_cell.angle_beta   90.00
_cell.angle_gamma   90.00
#
_symmetry.space_group_name_H-M   'P 1'
#
loop_
_entity.id
_entity.type
_entity.pdbx_description
1 polymer ?
#
loop_
_entity_poly.entity_id
_entity_poly.type
_entity_poly.pdbx_seq_one_letter_code
_entity_poly.pdbx_strand_id
1 'polypeptide(L)'
;MEESLYNFYNLFVNSNLLEDLYQEELLSPLTWTAIGIAFVVAFAFYIWPLNKVSFSGMGHWLLMMGISALSMFVISLVTLYQKAGQEIPRDESDLEQGNLFDEGVSVFLSYSFTMALLAAVIFFIISLILKNFSKNAKHRPMLWPSK
;
A
#
# COMPACT_ATOMS: atom_id res chain seq x y z
N MET A 1 -17.95 1.95 -3.87
CA MET A 1 -16.47 1.94 -3.83
C MET A 1 -15.97 0.55 -3.49
N GLU A 2 -16.57 -0.12 -2.52
CA GLU A 2 -16.21 -1.50 -2.16
C GLU A 2 -16.42 -2.51 -3.28
N GLU A 3 -17.56 -2.47 -3.95
CA GLU A 3 -17.82 -3.34 -5.11
C GLU A 3 -16.81 -3.15 -6.26
N SER A 4 -16.39 -1.89 -6.52
CA SER A 4 -15.36 -1.62 -7.53
C SER A 4 -13.98 -2.12 -7.10
N LEU A 5 -13.65 -2.04 -5.81
CA LEU A 5 -12.40 -2.57 -5.28
C LEU A 5 -12.40 -4.09 -5.26
N TYR A 6 -13.54 -4.71 -4.93
CA TYR A 6 -13.75 -6.15 -5.00
C TYR A 6 -13.44 -6.67 -6.42
N ASN A 7 -14.06 -6.08 -7.45
CA ASN A 7 -13.80 -6.45 -8.84
C ASN A 7 -12.32 -6.30 -9.24
N PHE A 8 -11.65 -5.27 -8.72
CA PHE A 8 -10.22 -5.07 -8.96
C PHE A 8 -9.35 -6.15 -8.29
N TYR A 9 -9.56 -6.42 -7.00
CA TYR A 9 -8.77 -7.37 -6.23
C TYR A 9 -9.06 -8.84 -6.59
N ASN A 10 -10.24 -9.15 -7.13
CA ASN A 10 -10.62 -10.49 -7.57
C ASN A 10 -9.70 -11.04 -8.67
N LEU A 11 -8.98 -10.16 -9.38
CA LEU A 11 -8.00 -10.57 -10.38
C LEU A 11 -6.66 -11.05 -9.78
N PHE A 12 -6.41 -10.79 -8.50
CA PHE A 12 -5.09 -10.94 -7.88
C PHE A 12 -5.10 -11.70 -6.55
N VAL A 13 -6.26 -11.81 -5.90
CA VAL A 13 -6.41 -12.30 -4.52
C VAL A 13 -7.31 -13.53 -4.51
N ASN A 14 -7.09 -14.41 -3.52
CA ASN A 14 -7.99 -15.53 -3.24
C ASN A 14 -9.42 -15.01 -3.01
N SER A 15 -10.40 -15.64 -3.67
CA SER A 15 -11.81 -15.22 -3.63
C SER A 15 -12.42 -15.26 -2.24
N ASN A 16 -12.09 -16.26 -1.42
CA ASN A 16 -12.66 -16.42 -0.08
C ASN A 16 -12.20 -15.29 0.85
N LEU A 17 -10.89 -15.02 0.89
CA LEU A 17 -10.36 -13.92 1.69
C LEU A 17 -10.89 -12.58 1.17
N LEU A 18 -11.04 -12.43 -0.14
CA LEU A 18 -11.57 -11.21 -0.73
C LEU A 18 -13.04 -10.98 -0.36
N GLU A 19 -13.84 -12.03 -0.30
CA GLU A 19 -15.21 -11.99 0.19
C GLU A 19 -15.25 -11.58 1.67
N ASP A 20 -14.40 -12.14 2.52
CA ASP A 20 -14.30 -11.74 3.92
C ASP A 20 -13.92 -10.26 4.08
N LEU A 21 -12.95 -9.79 3.30
CA LEU A 21 -12.56 -8.39 3.28
C LEU A 21 -13.69 -7.46 2.79
N TYR A 22 -14.54 -7.95 1.89
CA TYR A 22 -15.69 -7.20 1.39
C TYR A 22 -16.83 -7.16 2.40
N GLN A 23 -17.16 -8.29 3.03
CA GLN A 23 -18.19 -8.38 4.06
C GLN A 23 -17.85 -7.51 5.28
N GLU A 24 -16.56 -7.39 5.61
CA GLU A 24 -16.09 -6.54 6.71
C GLU A 24 -15.76 -5.09 6.30
N GLU A 25 -16.07 -4.70 5.06
CA GLU A 25 -15.83 -3.35 4.52
C GLU A 25 -14.37 -2.87 4.68
N LEU A 26 -13.40 -3.78 4.54
CA LEU A 26 -11.98 -3.52 4.77
C LEU A 26 -11.21 -3.11 3.51
N LEU A 27 -11.74 -3.32 2.31
CA LEU A 27 -11.03 -3.05 1.05
C LEU A 27 -10.72 -1.55 0.87
N SER A 28 -11.69 -0.68 1.13
CA SER A 28 -11.56 0.78 1.05
C SER A 28 -10.62 1.31 2.12
N PRO A 29 -10.82 1.04 3.42
CA PRO A 29 -9.90 1.49 4.47
C PRO A 29 -8.45 1.09 4.20
N LEU A 30 -8.21 -0.15 3.77
CA LEU A 30 -6.86 -0.62 3.45
C LEU A 30 -6.29 0.09 2.21
N THR A 31 -7.11 0.32 1.18
CA THR A 31 -6.69 1.07 -0.02
C THR A 31 -6.37 2.53 0.30
N TRP A 32 -7.20 3.21 1.09
CA TRP A 32 -6.94 4.57 1.54
C TRP A 32 -5.70 4.66 2.44
N THR A 33 -5.48 3.65 3.27
CA THR A 33 -4.26 3.54 4.08
C THR A 33 -3.02 3.43 3.19
N ALA A 34 -3.07 2.63 2.13
CA ALA A 34 -1.98 2.53 1.15
C ALA A 34 -1.69 3.88 0.47
N ILE A 35 -2.74 4.62 0.08
CA ILE A 35 -2.61 5.98 -0.49
C ILE A 35 -1.99 6.93 0.53
N GLY A 36 -2.48 6.92 1.77
CA GLY A 36 -2.00 7.79 2.85
C GLY A 36 -0.52 7.56 3.17
N ILE A 37 -0.10 6.30 3.31
CA ILE A 37 1.30 5.93 3.56
C ILE A 37 2.17 6.37 2.40
N ALA A 38 1.80 6.02 1.17
CA ALA A 38 2.56 6.39 -0.02
C ALA A 38 2.72 7.92 -0.13
N PHE A 39 1.67 8.68 0.17
CA PHE A 39 1.72 10.14 0.20
C PHE A 39 2.65 10.68 1.29
N VAL A 40 2.51 10.21 2.54
CA VAL A 40 3.35 10.65 3.66
C VAL A 40 4.82 10.36 3.41
N VAL A 41 5.14 9.16 2.92
CA VAL A 41 6.52 8.76 2.60
C VAL A 41 7.06 9.60 1.43
N ALA A 42 6.29 9.83 0.38
CA ALA A 42 6.70 10.65 -0.75
C ALA A 42 6.87 12.14 -0.38
N PHE A 43 5.99 12.67 0.47
CA PHE A 43 6.09 14.02 1.02
C PHE A 43 7.35 14.17 1.88
N ALA A 44 7.59 13.23 2.79
CA ALA A 44 8.81 13.19 3.60
C ALA A 44 10.07 13.14 2.73
N PHE A 45 10.03 12.38 1.63
CA PHE A 45 11.14 12.29 0.69
C PHE A 45 11.37 13.57 -0.11
N TYR A 46 10.34 14.28 -0.60
CA TYR A 46 10.56 15.42 -1.51
C TYR A 46 10.53 16.81 -0.86
N ILE A 47 9.79 16.98 0.24
CA ILE A 47 9.42 18.29 0.78
C ILE A 47 10.03 18.53 2.16
N TRP A 48 10.31 17.50 2.95
CA TRP A 48 10.82 17.67 4.31
C TRP A 48 12.23 18.30 4.35
N PRO A 49 12.51 19.25 5.26
CA PRO A 49 13.76 20.01 5.33
C PRO A 49 15.03 19.20 5.66
N LEU A 50 14.91 17.90 5.92
CA LEU A 50 16.05 16.99 6.13
C LEU A 50 16.74 16.64 4.81
N ASN A 51 16.14 16.98 3.67
CA ASN A 51 16.63 16.57 2.37
C ASN A 51 17.74 17.49 1.85
N LYS A 52 19.00 17.15 2.20
CA LYS A 52 20.18 17.62 1.47
C LYS A 52 20.10 17.14 0.01
N VAL A 53 20.72 17.88 -0.92
CA VAL A 53 20.76 17.62 -2.37
C VAL A 53 21.15 16.15 -2.74
N SER A 54 21.80 15.42 -1.82
CA SER A 54 22.19 14.01 -1.93
C SER A 54 21.03 13.00 -2.00
N PHE A 55 19.80 13.36 -1.62
CA PHE A 55 18.65 12.46 -1.63
C PHE A 55 17.94 12.35 -2.99
N SER A 56 18.43 13.03 -4.04
CA SER A 56 17.93 12.86 -5.42
C SER A 56 18.37 11.54 -6.09
N GLY A 57 19.10 10.68 -5.37
CA GLY A 57 19.65 9.44 -5.91
C GLY A 57 18.60 8.34 -6.02
N MET A 58 18.64 7.58 -7.13
CA MET A 58 17.74 6.44 -7.38
C MET A 58 17.69 5.45 -6.20
N GLY A 59 18.83 5.21 -5.53
CA GLY A 59 18.89 4.31 -4.37
C GLY A 59 18.03 4.76 -3.18
N HIS A 60 18.00 6.06 -2.86
CA HIS A 60 17.16 6.57 -1.78
C HIS A 60 15.68 6.55 -2.17
N TRP A 61 15.37 6.83 -3.44
CA TRP A 61 14.01 6.73 -3.95
C TRP A 61 13.48 5.30 -3.88
N LEU A 62 14.29 4.31 -4.28
CA LEU A 62 13.97 2.88 -4.14
C LEU A 62 13.80 2.46 -2.68
N LEU A 63 14.65 2.97 -1.78
CA LEU A 63 14.54 2.71 -0.35
C LEU A 63 13.21 3.24 0.22
N MET A 64 12.80 4.45 -0.15
CA MET A 64 11.53 5.02 0.30
C MET A 64 10.32 4.27 -0.28
N MET A 65 10.39 3.86 -1.54
CA MET A 65 9.39 2.96 -2.12
C MET A 65 9.30 1.65 -1.34
N GLY A 66 10.46 1.06 -0.97
CA GLY A 66 10.54 -0.13 -0.14
C GLY A 66 9.94 0.07 1.25
N ILE A 67 10.19 1.20 1.91
CA ILE A 67 9.56 1.55 3.20
C ILE A 67 8.05 1.67 3.08
N SER A 68 7.55 2.30 2.00
CA SER A 68 6.12 2.43 1.74
C SER A 68 5.47 1.05 1.56
N ALA A 69 6.09 0.20 0.74
CA ALA A 69 5.61 -1.16 0.49
C ALA A 69 5.64 -2.02 1.75
N LEU A 70 6.75 -1.99 2.51
CA LEU A 70 6.90 -2.77 3.74
C LEU A 70 5.92 -2.31 4.83
N SER A 71 5.70 -1.01 4.97
CA SER A 71 4.71 -0.48 5.93
C SER A 71 3.32 -1.02 5.61
N MET A 72 2.91 -0.99 4.33
CA MET A 72 1.61 -1.49 3.92
C MET A 72 1.49 -3.02 4.04
N PHE A 73 2.57 -3.74 3.77
CA PHE A 73 2.66 -5.17 4.01
C PHE A 73 2.37 -5.51 5.47
N VAL A 74 3.08 -4.87 6.41
CA VAL A 74 2.92 -5.12 7.85
C VAL A 74 1.51 -4.75 8.32
N ILE A 75 0.99 -3.59 7.91
CA ILE A 75 -0.34 -3.14 8.31
C ILE A 75 -1.42 -4.10 7.83
N SER A 76 -1.43 -4.45 6.54
CA SER A 76 -2.42 -5.40 6.00
C SER A 76 -2.34 -6.76 6.69
N LEU A 77 -1.12 -7.27 6.92
CA LEU A 77 -0.93 -8.57 7.58
C LEU A 77 -1.47 -8.56 9.01
N VAL A 78 -1.12 -7.53 9.79
CA VAL A 78 -1.59 -7.37 11.17
C VAL A 78 -3.11 -7.21 11.22
N THR A 79 -3.71 -6.43 10.32
CA THR A 79 -5.17 -6.27 10.25
C THR A 79 -5.86 -7.61 10.02
N LEU A 80 -5.36 -8.43 9.08
CA LEU A 80 -5.91 -9.75 8.81
C LEU A 80 -5.81 -10.68 10.04
N TYR A 81 -4.66 -10.72 10.71
CA TYR A 81 -4.51 -11.52 11.92
C TYR A 81 -5.39 -11.05 13.08
N GLN A 82 -5.55 -9.74 13.23
CA GLN A 82 -6.45 -9.17 14.25
C GLN A 82 -7.89 -9.55 13.97
N LYS A 83 -8.31 -9.56 12.70
CA LYS A 83 -9.66 -9.96 12.29
C LYS A 83 -9.90 -11.46 12.42
N ALA A 84 -8.94 -12.29 12.03
CA ALA A 84 -9.01 -13.74 12.24
C ALA A 84 -9.15 -14.11 13.73
N GLY A 85 -8.51 -13.37 14.63
CA GLY A 85 -8.64 -13.58 16.08
C GLY A 85 -9.97 -13.13 16.69
N GLN A 86 -10.88 -12.52 15.93
CA GLN A 86 -12.20 -12.07 16.43
C GLN A 86 -13.29 -13.13 16.30
N GLU A 87 -13.03 -14.25 15.60
CA GLU A 87 -13.97 -15.38 15.41
C GLU A 87 -15.40 -14.93 15.05
N ILE A 88 -15.51 -14.08 14.02
CA ILE A 88 -16.79 -13.53 13.58
C ILE A 88 -17.48 -14.56 12.67
N PRO A 89 -18.73 -14.96 12.93
CA PRO A 89 -19.45 -15.90 12.07
C PRO A 89 -19.73 -15.25 10.71
N ARG A 90 -19.56 -16.01 9.63
CA ARG A 90 -19.97 -15.59 8.29
C ARG A 90 -21.49 -15.76 8.15
N ASP A 91 -22.17 -14.82 7.50
CA ASP A 91 -23.64 -14.71 7.29
C ASP A 91 -24.55 -15.34 8.38
N GLU A 92 -25.24 -14.51 9.17
CA GLU A 92 -26.20 -14.98 10.21
C GLU A 92 -27.32 -15.89 9.68
N SER A 93 -27.58 -15.87 8.36
CA SER A 93 -28.63 -16.67 7.73
C SER A 93 -28.16 -18.06 7.24
N ASP A 94 -26.86 -18.34 7.25
CA ASP A 94 -26.27 -19.59 6.76
C ASP A 94 -25.37 -20.26 7.82
N LEU A 95 -25.98 -21.11 8.65
CA LEU A 95 -25.34 -21.82 9.76
C LEU A 95 -24.25 -22.81 9.33
N GLU A 96 -24.11 -23.12 8.03
CA GLU A 96 -23.05 -24.00 7.53
C GLU A 96 -21.77 -23.24 7.15
N GLN A 97 -21.80 -21.91 7.13
CA GLN A 97 -20.59 -21.13 6.87
C GLN A 97 -19.68 -21.07 8.10
N GLY A 98 -18.37 -21.10 7.84
CA GLY A 98 -17.34 -20.96 8.87
C GLY A 98 -17.21 -19.54 9.40
N ASN A 99 -16.09 -19.24 10.05
CA ASN A 99 -15.79 -17.90 10.54
C ASN A 99 -15.10 -17.06 9.44
N LEU A 100 -15.29 -15.74 9.50
CA LEU A 100 -14.54 -14.80 8.67
C LEU A 100 -13.04 -14.94 8.94
N PHE A 101 -12.25 -14.92 7.87
CA PHE A 101 -10.80 -15.11 7.91
C PHE A 101 -10.35 -16.46 8.49
N ASP A 102 -11.18 -17.51 8.38
CA ASP A 102 -10.77 -18.90 8.60
C ASP A 102 -9.92 -19.40 7.42
N GLU A 103 -8.80 -18.72 7.18
CA GLU A 103 -7.90 -18.94 6.07
C GLU A 103 -6.46 -19.09 6.58
N GLY A 104 -5.64 -19.80 5.81
CA GLY A 104 -4.25 -20.05 6.19
C GLY A 104 -3.35 -18.81 6.07
N VAL A 105 -2.25 -18.81 6.84
CA VAL A 105 -1.22 -17.75 6.81
C VAL A 105 -0.73 -17.44 5.39
N SER A 106 -0.65 -18.43 4.51
CA SER A 106 -0.26 -18.25 3.10
C SER A 106 -1.18 -17.30 2.34
N VAL A 107 -2.49 -17.33 2.64
CA VAL A 107 -3.49 -16.49 1.99
C VAL A 107 -3.35 -15.04 2.46
N PHE A 108 -3.13 -14.84 3.77
CA PHE A 108 -2.85 -13.51 4.32
C PHE A 108 -1.57 -12.91 3.77
N LEU A 109 -0.49 -13.69 3.70
CA LEU A 109 0.78 -13.25 3.12
C LEU A 109 0.62 -12.85 1.67
N SER A 110 -0.11 -13.64 0.87
CA SER A 110 -0.39 -13.33 -0.54
C SER A 110 -1.09 -11.98 -0.69
N TYR A 111 -2.16 -11.74 0.10
CA TYR A 111 -2.85 -10.46 0.09
C TYR A 111 -1.95 -9.30 0.53
N SER A 112 -1.17 -9.48 1.59
CA SER A 112 -0.23 -8.47 2.06
C SER A 112 0.84 -8.11 1.03
N PHE A 113 1.32 -9.07 0.25
CA PHE A 113 2.20 -8.80 -0.89
C PHE A 113 1.51 -7.99 -1.99
N THR A 114 0.25 -8.32 -2.31
CA THR A 114 -0.55 -7.53 -3.25
C THR A 114 -0.71 -6.09 -2.78
N MET A 115 -0.98 -5.86 -1.49
CA MET A 115 -1.06 -4.52 -0.91
C MET A 115 0.28 -3.78 -0.88
N ALA A 116 1.38 -4.50 -0.66
CA ALA A 116 2.73 -3.93 -0.73
C ALA A 116 3.07 -3.44 -2.15
N LEU A 117 2.74 -4.25 -3.17
CA LEU A 117 2.91 -3.88 -4.58
C LEU A 117 2.02 -2.69 -4.95
N LEU A 118 0.77 -2.69 -4.51
CA LEU A 118 -0.14 -1.56 -4.72
C LEU A 118 0.44 -0.27 -4.11
N ALA A 119 0.92 -0.32 -2.86
CA ALA A 119 1.55 0.82 -2.21
C ALA A 119 2.81 1.31 -2.95
N ALA A 120 3.62 0.40 -3.50
CA ALA A 120 4.78 0.76 -4.32
C ALA A 120 4.36 1.48 -5.62
N VAL A 121 3.31 1.01 -6.30
CA VAL A 121 2.77 1.64 -7.51
C VAL A 121 2.19 3.02 -7.19
N ILE A 122 1.41 3.15 -6.11
CA ILE A 122 0.86 4.45 -5.69
C ILE A 122 1.99 5.41 -5.32
N PHE A 123 2.99 4.95 -4.56
CA PHE A 123 4.18 5.74 -4.24
C PHE A 123 4.87 6.21 -5.53
N PHE A 124 5.06 5.31 -6.51
CA PHE A 124 5.65 5.66 -7.79
C PHE A 124 4.91 6.83 -8.45
N ILE A 125 3.58 6.73 -8.59
CA ILE A 125 2.75 7.75 -9.21
C ILE A 125 2.84 9.08 -8.45
N ILE A 126 2.64 9.07 -7.13
CA ILE A 126 2.72 10.29 -6.29
C ILE A 126 4.12 10.90 -6.38
N SER A 127 5.16 10.07 -6.38
CA SER A 127 6.54 10.50 -6.43
C SER A 127 6.86 11.23 -7.74
N LEU A 128 6.29 10.80 -8.87
CA LEU A 128 6.45 11.48 -10.16
C LEU A 128 5.81 12.86 -10.14
N ILE A 129 4.65 13.00 -9.50
CA ILE A 129 3.95 14.28 -9.35
C ILE A 129 4.76 15.22 -8.46
N LEU A 130 5.14 14.78 -7.26
CA LEU A 130 5.87 15.60 -6.28
C LEU A 130 7.28 15.99 -6.76
N LYS A 131 7.91 15.18 -7.60
CA LYS A 131 9.19 15.53 -8.23
C LYS A 131 9.13 16.85 -8.98
N ASN A 132 8.01 17.18 -9.63
CA ASN A 132 7.84 18.43 -10.38
C ASN A 132 7.74 19.67 -9.48
N PHE A 133 7.31 19.49 -8.24
CA PHE A 133 7.18 20.57 -7.25
C PHE A 133 8.41 20.71 -6.36
N SER A 134 9.30 19.71 -6.31
CA SER A 134 10.49 19.76 -5.47
C SER A 134 11.52 20.78 -5.97
N LYS A 135 11.89 21.74 -5.12
CA LYS A 135 12.97 22.71 -5.37
C LYS A 135 14.33 22.02 -5.53
N ASN A 136 14.53 20.85 -4.92
CA ASN A 136 15.77 20.07 -4.99
C ASN A 136 15.98 19.39 -6.36
N ALA A 137 14.90 18.99 -7.04
CA ALA A 137 14.99 18.45 -8.40
C ALA A 137 15.36 19.53 -9.43
N LYS A 138 14.98 20.79 -9.17
CA LYS A 138 15.32 21.96 -10.02
C LYS A 138 16.76 22.47 -9.84
N HIS A 139 17.48 22.06 -8.79
CA HIS A 139 18.83 22.55 -8.47
C HIS A 139 19.98 21.67 -9.00
N ARG A 140 19.72 20.64 -9.82
CA ARG A 140 20.80 20.12 -10.67
C ARG A 140 21.02 21.15 -11.78
N PRO A 141 22.17 21.85 -11.85
CA PRO A 141 22.50 22.61 -13.03
C PRO A 141 22.50 21.63 -14.21
N MET A 142 21.70 21.94 -15.24
CA MET A 142 21.97 21.41 -16.57
C MET A 142 23.45 21.66 -16.85
N LEU A 143 24.14 20.62 -17.28
CA LEU A 143 25.51 20.63 -17.77
C LEU A 143 25.77 21.90 -18.60
N TRP A 144 26.34 22.94 -17.98
CA TRP A 144 27.08 23.93 -18.72
C TRP A 144 28.49 23.33 -18.87
N PRO A 145 28.96 23.04 -20.10
CA PRO A 145 30.37 22.78 -20.27
C PRO A 145 31.08 24.11 -19.99
N SER A 146 31.79 24.21 -18.86
CA SER A 146 32.79 25.27 -18.74
C SER A 146 33.92 24.94 -19.70
N LYS A 147 33.98 25.68 -20.80
CA LYS A 147 35.23 25.96 -21.51
C LYS A 147 35.53 27.43 -21.30
#